data_AF-A0A7V5Q2L3-F1
#
_entry.id   AF-A0A7V5Q2L3-F1
#
_cell.length_a   1.000
_cell.length_b   1.000
_cell.length_c   1.000
_cell.angle_alpha   90.00
_cell.angle_beta   90.00
_cell.angle_gamma   90.00
#
_symmetry.space_group_name_H-M   'P 1'
#
loop_
_entity.id
_entity.type
_entity.pdbx_description
1 polymer ?
#
loop_
_entity_poly.entity_id
_entity_poly.type
_entity_poly.pdbx_seq_one_letter_code
_entity_poly.pdbx_strand_id
1 'polypeptide(L)'
;KSDVTVAKNYLSEEQVGELNRLVSAYLDLAENRARRKQVMTTAEWASFLDRFLELSDYDILRDKGRISAEAAKIKAHAEYEVFRVHQDRDYISDFDREVQRLQGK
;
A
#
# COMPACT_ATOMS: atom_id res chain seq x y z
N LYS A 1 8.43 -10.66 -14.71
CA LYS A 1 8.91 -11.11 -13.38
C LYS A 1 9.42 -9.97 -12.48
N SER A 2 10.05 -8.90 -13.00
CA SER A 2 10.58 -7.81 -12.16
C SER A 2 9.49 -7.08 -11.35
N ASP A 3 8.34 -6.82 -11.97
CA ASP A 3 7.21 -6.10 -11.36
C ASP A 3 6.60 -6.80 -10.14
N VAL A 4 6.76 -8.11 -10.02
CA VAL A 4 6.22 -8.93 -8.91
C VAL A 4 6.92 -8.61 -7.59
N THR A 5 8.17 -8.15 -7.66
CA THR A 5 8.97 -7.80 -6.47
C THR A 5 8.74 -6.36 -6.02
N VAL A 6 8.05 -5.56 -6.83
CA VAL A 6 7.68 -4.19 -6.49
C VAL A 6 6.34 -4.24 -5.79
N ALA A 7 6.32 -3.93 -4.50
CA ALA A 7 5.08 -3.73 -3.77
C ALA A 7 4.35 -2.52 -4.35
N LYS A 8 3.38 -2.77 -5.25
CA LYS A 8 2.44 -1.75 -5.69
C LYS A 8 1.42 -1.61 -4.57
N ASN A 9 1.38 -0.43 -3.96
CA ASN A 9 0.45 -0.14 -2.87
C ASN A 9 -0.94 0.03 -3.48
N TYR A 10 -1.69 -1.07 -3.60
CA TYR A 10 -3.07 -1.07 -4.09
C TYR A 10 -4.01 -0.63 -2.96
N LEU A 11 -3.84 0.60 -2.48
CA LEU A 11 -4.89 1.22 -1.68
C LEU A 11 -6.07 1.51 -2.60
N SER A 12 -7.28 1.13 -2.17
CA SER A 12 -8.50 1.57 -2.83
C SER A 12 -8.62 3.10 -2.71
N GLU A 13 -9.43 3.72 -3.57
CA GLU A 13 -9.73 5.15 -3.49
C GLU A 13 -10.25 5.54 -2.10
N GLU A 14 -11.06 4.69 -1.49
CA GLU A 14 -11.56 4.84 -0.12
C GLU A 14 -10.42 4.87 0.91
N GLN A 15 -9.50 3.90 0.84
CA GLN A 15 -8.34 3.83 1.75
C GLN A 15 -7.38 5.01 1.57
N VAL A 16 -7.18 5.48 0.33
CA VAL A 16 -6.42 6.71 0.06
C VAL A 16 -7.12 7.92 0.67
N GLY A 17 -8.45 7.99 0.53
CA GLY A 17 -9.26 9.04 1.15
C GLY A 17 -9.16 9.07 2.68
N GLU A 18 -9.19 7.90 3.32
CA GLU A 18 -8.97 7.75 4.76
C GLU A 18 -7.57 8.22 5.18
N LEU A 19 -6.53 7.76 4.48
CA LEU A 19 -5.15 8.16 4.76
C LEU A 19 -4.97 9.68 4.63
N ASN A 20 -5.55 10.29 3.59
CA ASN A 20 -5.50 11.74 3.41
C ASN A 20 -6.16 12.49 4.58
N ARG A 21 -7.35 12.05 5.02
CA ARG A 21 -8.03 12.65 6.18
C ARG A 21 -7.19 12.56 7.45
N LEU A 22 -6.59 11.40 7.70
CA LEU A 22 -5.73 11.16 8.86
C LEU A 22 -4.50 12.08 8.85
N VAL A 23 -3.82 12.18 7.70
CA VAL A 23 -2.63 13.03 7.54
C VAL A 23 -2.99 14.51 7.69
N SER A 24 -4.08 14.96 7.07
CA SER A 24 -4.55 16.35 7.23
C SER A 24 -4.85 16.69 8.68
N ALA A 25 -5.59 15.84 9.41
CA ALA A 25 -5.89 16.06 10.82
C ALA A 25 -4.62 16.14 11.70
N TYR A 26 -3.62 15.30 11.41
CA TYR A 26 -2.33 15.36 12.10
C TYR A 26 -1.59 16.68 11.83
N LEU A 27 -1.57 17.15 10.57
CA LEU A 27 -0.93 18.41 10.20
C LEU A 27 -1.62 19.62 10.81
N ASP A 28 -2.94 19.65 10.85
CA ASP A 28 -3.71 20.74 11.49
C ASP A 28 -3.36 20.85 12.99
N LEU A 29 -3.22 19.71 13.65
CA LEU A 29 -2.83 19.64 15.06
C LEU A 29 -1.38 20.11 15.27
N ALA A 30 -0.48 19.73 14.36
CA ALA A 30 0.89 20.19 14.37
C ALA A 30 0.99 21.71 14.16
N GLU A 31 0.21 22.26 13.22
CA GLU A 31 0.14 23.69 12.97
C GLU A 31 -0.40 24.44 14.19
N ASN A 32 -1.42 23.92 14.87
CA ASN A 32 -1.96 24.53 16.08
C ASN A 32 -0.90 24.66 17.18
N ARG A 33 -0.11 23.61 17.39
CA ARG A 33 1.01 23.61 18.36
C ARG A 33 2.08 24.64 17.98
N ALA A 34 2.43 24.69 16.69
CA ALA A 34 3.39 25.66 16.18
C ALA A 34 2.90 27.11 16.39
N ARG A 35 1.62 27.40 16.09
CA ARG A 35 0.98 28.71 16.35
C ARG A 35 0.99 29.09 17.82
N ARG A 36 0.86 28.11 18.72
CA ARG A 36 0.96 28.30 20.19
C ARG A 36 2.40 28.39 20.70
N LYS A 37 3.40 28.41 19.82
CA LYS A 37 4.83 28.46 20.15
C LYS A 37 5.28 27.29 21.03
N GLN A 38 4.62 26.14 20.92
CA GLN A 38 5.08 24.90 21.54
C GLN A 38 6.18 24.31 20.68
N VAL A 39 7.43 24.58 21.06
CA VAL A 39 8.60 24.02 20.37
C VAL A 39 8.67 22.53 20.68
N MET A 40 8.81 21.73 19.63
CA MET A 40 8.99 20.28 19.71
C MET A 40 10.15 19.86 18.82
N THR A 41 10.95 18.93 19.32
CA THR A 41 11.99 18.22 18.59
C THR A 41 11.39 17.18 17.65
N THR A 42 12.16 16.73 16.66
CA THR A 42 11.74 15.66 15.75
C THR A 42 11.40 14.35 16.47
N ALA A 43 12.10 14.03 17.57
CA ALA A 43 11.80 12.85 18.40
C ALA A 43 10.45 12.97 19.13
N GLU A 44 10.13 14.17 19.63
CA GLU A 44 8.83 14.43 20.27
C GLU A 44 7.68 14.38 19.26
N TRP A 45 7.90 14.81 18.02
CA TRP A 45 6.93 14.64 16.93
C TRP A 45 6.66 13.18 16.61
N ALA A 46 7.69 12.33 16.56
CA ALA A 46 7.49 10.88 16.36
C ALA A 46 6.64 10.27 17.49
N SER A 47 6.97 10.59 18.75
CA SER A 47 6.19 10.11 19.92
C SER A 47 4.77 10.69 19.97
N PHE A 48 4.54 11.84 19.32
CA PHE A 48 3.23 12.45 19.22
C PHE A 48 2.38 11.80 18.12
N LEU A 49 3.00 11.46 16.98
CA LEU A 49 2.36 10.70 15.92
C LEU A 49 1.87 9.34 16.43
N ASP A 50 2.71 8.62 17.17
CA ASP A 50 2.33 7.33 17.78
C ASP A 50 1.06 7.47 18.64
N ARG A 51 1.04 8.45 19.56
CA ARG A 51 -0.15 8.73 20.39
C ARG A 51 -1.37 9.15 19.58
N PHE A 52 -1.18 9.89 18.50
CA PHE A 52 -2.26 10.31 17.62
C PHE A 52 -2.89 9.12 16.88
N LEU A 53 -2.06 8.17 16.42
CA LEU A 53 -2.50 6.94 15.79
C LEU A 53 -3.27 6.06 16.79
N GLU A 54 -2.73 5.88 18.01
CA GLU A 54 -3.43 5.18 19.10
C GLU A 54 -4.80 5.79 19.42
N LEU A 55 -4.88 7.12 19.48
CA LEU A 55 -6.13 7.83 19.79
C LEU A 55 -7.15 7.77 18.64
N SER A 56 -6.68 7.50 17.43
CA SER A 56 -7.49 7.36 16.22
C SER A 56 -7.77 5.87 15.90
N ASP A 57 -7.53 4.96 16.85
CA ASP A 57 -7.71 3.51 16.72
C ASP A 57 -6.91 2.85 15.58
N TYR A 58 -5.73 3.41 15.25
CA TYR A 58 -4.79 2.80 14.30
C TYR A 58 -3.71 2.00 15.01
N ASP A 59 -3.39 0.83 14.46
CA ASP A 59 -2.29 -0.01 14.93
C ASP A 59 -0.93 0.65 14.67
N ILE A 60 -0.13 0.78 15.73
CA ILE A 60 1.26 1.23 15.60
C ILE A 60 2.14 0.07 15.16
N LEU A 61 2.93 0.30 14.12
CA LEU A 61 3.97 -0.63 13.68
C LEU A 61 5.12 -0.66 14.70
N ARG A 62 5.10 -1.64 15.61
CA ARG A 62 6.09 -1.79 16.70
C ARG A 62 7.44 -2.33 16.24
N ASP A 63 7.46 -3.11 15.16
CA ASP A 63 8.67 -3.72 14.63
C ASP A 63 8.70 -3.67 13.10
N LYS A 64 9.90 -3.86 12.53
CA LYS A 64 10.11 -3.87 11.07
C LYS A 64 9.71 -5.22 10.44
N GLY A 65 9.00 -6.08 11.17
CA GLY A 65 8.79 -7.48 10.83
C GLY A 65 10.05 -8.35 10.97
N ARG A 66 9.88 -9.65 10.73
CA ARG A 66 10.98 -10.66 10.79
C ARG A 66 11.43 -11.17 9.43
N ILE A 67 10.74 -10.75 8.36
CA ILE A 67 10.96 -11.27 7.01
C ILE A 67 11.99 -10.42 6.30
N SER A 68 13.07 -11.04 5.82
CA SER A 68 14.07 -10.34 5.02
C SER A 68 13.52 -10.01 3.63
N ALA A 69 14.05 -8.96 3.00
CA ALA A 69 13.68 -8.60 1.63
C ALA A 69 13.89 -9.78 0.64
N GLU A 70 14.93 -10.59 0.85
CA GLU A 70 15.20 -11.76 0.03
C GLU A 70 14.13 -12.84 0.19
N ALA A 71 13.73 -13.15 1.43
CA ALA A 71 12.65 -14.10 1.70
C ALA A 71 11.31 -13.63 1.09
N ALA A 72 11.03 -12.33 1.15
CA ALA A 72 9.84 -11.75 0.52
C ALA A 72 9.86 -11.90 -1.01
N LYS A 73 11.01 -11.67 -1.66
CA LYS A 73 11.16 -11.85 -3.13
C LYS A 73 10.97 -13.30 -3.55
N ILE A 74 11.58 -14.25 -2.83
CA ILE A 74 11.43 -15.69 -3.11
C ILE A 74 9.96 -16.08 -3.05
N LYS A 75 9.25 -15.66 -2.00
CA LYS A 75 7.81 -15.90 -1.88
C LYS A 75 7.02 -15.27 -3.03
N ALA A 76 7.28 -14.00 -3.34
CA ALA A 76 6.58 -13.29 -4.41
C ALA A 76 6.78 -13.98 -5.78
N HIS A 77 7.98 -14.47 -6.07
CA HIS A 77 8.25 -15.26 -7.27
C HIS A 77 7.50 -16.58 -7.28
N ALA A 78 7.47 -17.31 -6.15
CA ALA A 78 6.73 -18.58 -6.06
C ALA A 78 5.22 -18.39 -6.32
N GLU A 79 4.60 -17.38 -5.70
CA GLU A 79 3.18 -17.06 -5.92
C GLU A 79 2.90 -16.64 -7.37
N TYR A 80 3.83 -15.91 -8.00
CA TYR A 80 3.69 -15.55 -9.41
C TYR A 80 3.74 -16.75 -10.36
N GLU A 81 4.54 -17.77 -10.07
CA GLU A 81 4.55 -18.98 -10.90
C GLU A 81 3.19 -19.70 -10.85
N VAL A 82 2.52 -19.72 -9.69
CA VAL A 82 1.17 -20.26 -9.54
C VAL A 82 0.16 -19.42 -10.31
N PHE A 83 0.20 -18.09 -10.14
CA PHE A 83 -0.68 -17.16 -10.84
C PHE A 83 -0.51 -17.26 -12.36
N ARG A 84 0.72 -17.36 -12.87
CA ARG A 84 1.01 -17.41 -14.31
C ARG A 84 0.30 -18.58 -14.99
N VAL A 85 0.23 -19.75 -14.36
CA VAL A 85 -0.47 -20.91 -14.93
C VAL A 85 -1.96 -20.63 -15.12
N HIS A 86 -2.60 -19.96 -14.16
CA HIS A 86 -3.99 -19.53 -14.29
C HIS A 86 -4.15 -18.44 -15.35
N GLN A 87 -3.26 -17.45 -15.37
CA GLN A 87 -3.26 -16.38 -16.36
C GLN A 87 -3.13 -16.92 -17.79
N ASP A 88 -2.19 -17.83 -18.05
CA ASP A 88 -1.96 -18.41 -19.37
C ASP A 88 -3.17 -19.25 -19.84
N ARG A 89 -3.84 -19.96 -18.93
CA ARG A 89 -5.05 -20.73 -19.24
C ARG A 89 -6.22 -19.83 -19.63
N ASP A 90 -6.39 -18.73 -18.91
CA ASP A 90 -7.53 -17.82 -19.06
C ASP A 90 -7.21 -16.66 -20.03
N TYR A 91 -6.03 -16.69 -20.67
CA TYR A 91 -5.58 -15.67 -21.61
C TYR A 91 -6.36 -15.75 -22.92
N ILE A 92 -7.01 -14.63 -23.29
CA ILE A 92 -7.64 -14.45 -24.59
C ILE A 92 -6.94 -13.28 -25.28
N SER A 93 -6.22 -13.57 -26.36
CA SER A 93 -5.55 -12.52 -27.13
C SER A 93 -6.56 -11.56 -27.75
N ASP A 94 -6.10 -10.35 -28.05
CA ASP A 94 -6.76 -9.45 -28.99
C ASP A 94 -7.06 -10.12 -30.35
N PHE A 95 -6.14 -10.95 -30.85
CA PHE A 95 -6.35 -11.78 -32.03
C PHE A 95 -7.51 -12.78 -31.85
N ASP A 96 -7.54 -13.52 -30.73
CA ASP A 96 -8.61 -14.49 -30.46
C ASP A 96 -9.98 -13.81 -30.37
N ARG A 97 -10.01 -12.60 -29.78
CA ARG A 97 -11.22 -11.75 -29.74
C ARG A 97 -11.66 -11.30 -31.13
N GLU A 98 -10.72 -10.87 -31.97
CA GLU A 98 -11.04 -10.43 -33.33
C GLU A 98 -11.49 -11.60 -34.22
N VAL A 99 -10.90 -12.78 -34.05
CA VAL A 99 -11.35 -14.01 -34.73
C VAL A 99 -12.77 -14.39 -34.30
N GLN A 100 -13.09 -14.35 -33.00
CA GLN A 100 -14.47 -14.59 -32.53
C GLN A 100 -15.47 -13.60 -33.13
N ARG A 101 -15.10 -12.31 -33.16
CA ARG A 101 -15.91 -11.23 -33.74
C ARG A 101 -16.18 -11.45 -35.24
N LEU A 102 -15.16 -11.86 -36.01
CA LEU A 102 -15.29 -12.14 -37.44
C LEU A 102 -16.06 -13.43 -37.74
N GLN A 103 -16.04 -14.39 -36.81
CA GLN A 103 -16.79 -15.65 -36.93
C GLN A 103 -18.27 -15.56 -36.51
N GLY A 104 -18.75 -14.38 -36.11
CA GLY A 104 -20.18 -14.11 -35.93
C GLY A 104 -20.83 -14.86 -34.76
N LYS A 105 -20.12 -15.00 -33.64
CA LYS A 105 -20.72 -15.30 -32.33
C LYS A 105 -20.55 -14.13 -31.38
#